data_AF-D2PX66-F1
#
_entry.id   AF-D2PX66-F1
#
_cell.length_a   1.000
_cell.length_b   1.000
_cell.length_c   1.000
_cell.angle_alpha   90.00
_cell.angle_beta   90.00
_cell.angle_gamma   90.00
#
_symmetry.space_group_name_H-M   'P 1'
#
loop_
_entity.id
_entity.type
_entity.pdbx_description
1 polymer ?
#
loop_
_entity_poly.entity_id
_entity_poly.type
_entity_poly.pdbx_seq_one_letter_code
_entity_poly.pdbx_strand_id
1 'polypeptide(L)'
;MLTPRHQALLATLAGMTVGVAVFGTVLAVNGALSNNSAAQTVVTTTTTPTPTPIASDGLDPAVLQYVVATFGSEKSPISAEVPASWPATQSGTRARYADPTGLWQLRFDARGSKQSPAELLDTRSGSIDEQEYKVLSTDNSTLVYTYLDKERGHRMGMSRWIAAEGGKRSVLEITVGGRPQDEAGLRAVLERATETVQLPPTGDDRPS
;
A
#
# COMPACT_ATOMS: atom_id res chain seq x y z
N MET A 1 -37.89 29.46 -36.15
CA MET A 1 -36.41 29.41 -36.29
C MET A 1 -35.80 29.44 -34.90
N LEU A 2 -35.23 28.33 -34.42
CA LEU A 2 -34.36 28.27 -33.25
C LEU A 2 -33.07 27.58 -33.68
N THR A 3 -31.94 28.24 -33.46
CA THR A 3 -30.60 27.77 -33.82
C THR A 3 -29.97 26.89 -32.72
N PRO A 4 -29.10 25.93 -33.08
CA PRO A 4 -28.51 24.96 -32.17
C PRO A 4 -27.10 25.37 -31.73
N ARG A 5 -26.81 25.39 -30.42
CA ARG A 5 -25.43 25.43 -29.90
C ARG A 5 -25.34 24.78 -28.52
N HIS A 6 -24.90 23.52 -28.46
CA HIS A 6 -23.62 23.10 -27.88
C HIS A 6 -23.62 21.59 -27.66
N GLN A 7 -22.70 20.95 -28.37
CA GLN A 7 -22.40 19.53 -28.32
C GLN A 7 -21.43 19.21 -27.18
N ALA A 8 -21.63 18.01 -26.61
CA ALA A 8 -20.63 16.99 -26.29
C ALA A 8 -19.65 17.16 -25.11
N LEU A 9 -19.16 15.97 -24.72
CA LEU A 9 -18.07 15.62 -23.78
C LEU A 9 -18.52 15.48 -22.31
N LEU A 10 -18.34 14.35 -21.62
CA LEU A 10 -17.23 13.39 -21.64
C LEU A 10 -17.68 11.95 -21.35
N ALA A 11 -17.21 11.03 -22.19
CA ALA A 11 -16.96 9.65 -21.82
C ALA A 11 -15.65 9.58 -21.02
N THR A 12 -15.56 8.68 -20.04
CA THR A 12 -14.53 7.63 -19.96
C THR A 12 -14.93 6.66 -18.85
N LEU A 13 -15.43 5.51 -19.28
CA LEU A 13 -15.78 4.35 -18.48
C LEU A 13 -14.52 3.82 -17.76
N ALA A 14 -14.61 3.64 -16.45
CA ALA A 14 -13.53 3.09 -15.63
C ALA A 14 -13.22 1.64 -16.04
N GLY A 15 -12.01 1.41 -16.55
CA GLY A 15 -11.46 0.07 -16.72
C GLY A 15 -11.00 -0.49 -15.37
N MET A 16 -11.87 -1.25 -14.70
CA MET A 16 -11.49 -2.17 -13.63
C MET A 16 -11.12 -3.52 -14.26
N THR A 17 -9.84 -3.72 -14.56
CA THR A 17 -9.31 -5.07 -14.80
C THR A 17 -9.17 -5.79 -13.47
N VAL A 18 -10.01 -6.81 -13.27
CA VAL A 18 -9.93 -7.81 -12.21
C VAL A 18 -8.69 -8.66 -12.45
N GLY A 19 -7.69 -8.52 -11.58
CA GLY A 19 -6.53 -9.41 -11.56
C GLY A 19 -6.85 -10.64 -10.73
N VAL A 20 -7.24 -11.73 -11.40
CA VAL A 20 -7.39 -13.06 -10.80
C VAL A 20 -5.99 -13.62 -10.52
N ALA A 21 -5.65 -13.88 -9.27
CA ALA A 21 -4.51 -14.70 -8.90
C ALA A 21 -4.99 -16.10 -8.49
N VAL A 22 -4.84 -17.08 -9.37
CA VAL A 22 -4.97 -18.49 -9.03
C VAL A 22 -3.67 -18.92 -8.35
N PHE A 23 -3.70 -19.18 -7.05
CA PHE A 23 -2.60 -19.86 -6.38
C PHE A 23 -2.80 -21.37 -6.48
N GLY A 24 -1.91 -22.00 -7.25
CA GLY A 24 -1.80 -23.45 -7.34
C GLY A 24 -1.31 -24.05 -6.02
N THR A 25 -2.00 -25.08 -5.57
CA THR A 25 -1.67 -25.91 -4.41
C THR A 25 -0.36 -26.68 -4.64
N VAL A 26 0.59 -26.58 -3.72
CA VAL A 26 1.69 -27.56 -3.63
C VAL A 26 1.21 -28.73 -2.77
N LEU A 27 0.91 -29.87 -3.41
CA LEU A 27 0.77 -31.15 -2.72
C LEU A 27 2.16 -31.66 -2.32
N ALA A 28 2.43 -31.77 -1.02
CA ALA A 28 3.53 -32.57 -0.52
C ALA A 28 3.08 -34.04 -0.42
N VAL A 29 3.59 -34.89 -1.32
CA VAL A 29 3.43 -36.35 -1.26
C VAL A 29 4.54 -36.91 -0.38
N ASN A 30 4.22 -37.30 0.85
CA ASN A 30 5.08 -38.17 1.66
C ASN A 30 4.80 -39.63 1.26
N GLY A 31 5.60 -40.14 0.32
CA GLY A 31 5.66 -41.56 0.00
C GLY A 31 6.75 -42.24 0.82
N ALA A 32 6.35 -42.99 1.84
CA ALA A 32 7.20 -43.97 2.51
C ALA A 32 7.34 -45.23 1.64
N LEU A 33 8.54 -45.82 1.57
CA LEU A 33 8.79 -47.26 1.41
C LEU A 33 10.28 -47.61 1.65
N SER A 34 10.52 -48.23 2.82
CA SER A 34 11.38 -49.40 3.11
C SER A 34 12.93 -49.37 3.10
N ASN A 35 13.44 -49.58 4.33
CA ASN A 35 14.48 -50.52 4.79
C ASN A 35 15.98 -50.27 4.54
N ASN A 36 16.70 -49.86 5.59
CA ASN A 36 17.80 -50.67 6.15
C ASN A 36 18.22 -50.24 7.56
N SER A 37 18.52 -51.23 8.41
CA SER A 37 18.92 -51.07 9.81
C SER A 37 20.35 -50.55 9.97
N ALA A 38 20.53 -49.48 10.75
CA ALA A 38 21.74 -49.24 11.53
C ALA A 38 21.38 -48.36 12.74
N ALA A 39 21.83 -48.77 13.92
CA ALA A 39 21.55 -48.14 15.20
C ALA A 39 21.85 -46.64 15.19
N GLN A 40 20.85 -45.82 15.52
CA GLN A 40 21.05 -44.42 15.89
C GLN A 40 20.33 -44.13 17.20
N THR A 41 21.13 -43.66 18.15
CA THR A 41 20.80 -43.11 19.45
C THR A 41 19.48 -42.33 19.43
N VAL A 42 18.52 -42.73 20.26
CA VAL A 42 17.31 -41.95 20.52
C VAL A 42 17.73 -40.69 21.27
N VAL A 43 17.99 -39.61 20.54
CA VAL A 43 17.95 -38.26 21.11
C VAL A 43 16.47 -37.91 21.19
N THR A 44 15.89 -38.04 22.38
CA THR A 44 14.58 -37.47 22.68
C THR A 44 14.76 -35.96 22.68
N THR A 45 14.68 -35.32 21.50
CA THR A 45 14.41 -33.89 21.44
C THR A 45 12.99 -33.74 21.95
N THR A 46 12.84 -33.36 23.21
CA THR A 46 11.65 -32.67 23.68
C THR A 46 11.51 -31.43 22.81
N THR A 47 10.75 -31.55 21.73
CA THR A 47 10.20 -30.40 21.03
C THR A 47 9.22 -29.79 22.00
N THR A 48 9.70 -28.84 22.78
CA THR A 48 8.83 -27.82 23.37
C THR A 48 7.91 -27.39 22.25
N PRO A 49 6.57 -27.55 22.37
CA PRO A 49 5.68 -27.03 21.36
C PRO A 49 5.98 -25.54 21.32
N THR A 50 6.53 -25.08 20.20
CA THR A 50 6.53 -23.66 19.88
C THR A 50 5.10 -23.22 20.09
N PRO A 51 4.81 -22.27 21.00
CA PRO A 51 3.46 -21.80 21.19
C PRO A 51 2.98 -21.38 19.80
N THR A 52 1.95 -22.04 19.30
CA THR A 52 1.23 -21.56 18.12
C THR A 52 0.89 -20.12 18.45
N PRO A 53 1.41 -19.11 17.72
CA PRO A 53 1.14 -17.73 18.05
C PRO A 53 -0.38 -17.55 18.04
N ILE A 54 -0.90 -17.32 19.23
CA ILE A 54 -2.30 -16.94 19.44
C ILE A 54 -2.40 -15.56 18.80
N ALA A 55 -3.17 -15.45 17.72
CA ALA A 55 -3.78 -14.22 17.19
C ALA A 55 -3.34 -12.92 17.90
N SER A 56 -2.13 -12.47 17.61
CA SER A 56 -1.66 -11.10 17.86
C SER A 56 -2.10 -10.32 16.63
N ASP A 57 -3.41 -10.06 16.51
CA ASP A 57 -4.11 -10.05 15.23
C ASP A 57 -3.86 -8.84 14.30
N GLY A 58 -2.90 -7.96 14.64
CA GLY A 58 -2.56 -6.75 13.89
C GLY A 58 -1.11 -6.73 13.39
N LEU A 59 -0.82 -5.90 12.39
CA LEU A 59 0.53 -5.61 11.91
C LEU A 59 1.38 -5.00 13.05
N ASP A 60 2.38 -5.75 13.55
CA ASP A 60 3.30 -5.28 14.58
C ASP A 60 4.40 -4.40 13.97
N PRO A 61 4.51 -3.12 14.35
CA PRO A 61 5.56 -2.25 13.83
C PRO A 61 6.98 -2.66 14.24
N ALA A 62 7.16 -3.37 15.36
CA ALA A 62 8.49 -3.71 15.90
C ALA A 62 9.23 -4.77 15.07
N VAL A 63 8.50 -5.58 14.30
CA VAL A 63 9.08 -6.62 13.43
C VAL A 63 9.31 -6.15 11.99
N LEU A 64 8.90 -4.93 11.66
CA LEU A 64 9.08 -4.38 10.31
C LEU A 64 10.53 -3.98 10.07
N GLN A 65 11.11 -4.56 9.02
CA GLN A 65 12.38 -4.13 8.44
C GLN A 65 12.09 -3.36 7.16
N TYR A 66 12.98 -2.44 6.82
CA TYR A 66 12.79 -1.54 5.68
C TYR A 66 13.98 -1.60 4.72
N VAL A 67 13.69 -1.39 3.44
CA VAL A 67 14.68 -1.25 2.38
C VAL A 67 14.33 -0.04 1.53
N VAL A 68 15.36 0.63 0.99
CA VAL A 68 15.15 1.72 0.04
C VAL A 68 14.64 1.15 -1.28
N ALA A 69 13.53 1.69 -1.76
CA ALA A 69 13.01 1.40 -3.09
C ALA A 69 12.93 2.68 -3.93
N THR A 70 13.26 2.56 -5.22
CA THR A 70 13.18 3.65 -6.19
C THR A 70 12.01 3.42 -7.14
N PHE A 71 11.21 4.46 -7.35
CA PHE A 71 10.05 4.48 -8.23
C PHE A 71 9.92 5.85 -8.93
N GLY A 72 8.80 6.09 -9.62
CA GLY A 72 8.59 7.31 -10.41
C GLY A 72 8.92 7.11 -11.89
N SER A 73 9.48 8.14 -12.52
CA SER A 73 9.91 8.09 -13.92
C SER A 73 11.44 8.18 -14.01
N GLU A 74 12.03 7.74 -15.12
CA GLU A 74 13.49 7.85 -15.32
C GLU A 74 14.01 9.29 -15.16
N LYS A 75 13.21 10.28 -15.56
CA LYS A 75 13.56 11.72 -15.48
C LYS A 75 13.33 12.32 -14.10
N SER A 76 12.57 11.64 -13.25
CA SER A 76 12.14 12.15 -11.95
C SER A 76 12.00 10.94 -11.01
N PRO A 77 13.13 10.32 -10.63
CA PRO A 77 13.13 9.20 -9.72
C PRO A 77 12.83 9.70 -8.31
N ILE A 78 12.00 8.95 -7.59
CA ILE A 78 11.71 9.14 -6.17
C ILE A 78 12.21 7.88 -5.46
N SER A 79 12.83 8.04 -4.29
CA SER A 79 13.11 6.92 -3.41
C SER A 79 12.41 7.08 -2.07
N ALA A 80 12.08 5.97 -1.43
CA ALA A 80 11.55 5.92 -0.07
C ALA A 80 11.85 4.55 0.54
N GLU A 81 11.82 4.45 1.86
CA GLU A 81 11.86 3.16 2.54
C GLU A 81 10.50 2.46 2.48
N VAL A 82 10.52 1.17 2.16
CA VAL A 82 9.35 0.28 2.10
C VAL A 82 9.63 -0.98 2.92
N PRO A 83 8.60 -1.67 3.44
CA PRO A 83 8.82 -2.91 4.17
C PRO A 83 9.57 -3.95 3.32
N ALA A 84 10.66 -4.49 3.86
CA ALA A 84 11.59 -5.38 3.16
C ALA A 84 10.92 -6.67 2.65
N SER A 85 9.89 -7.15 3.36
CA SER A 85 9.14 -8.36 3.02
C SER A 85 8.00 -8.12 2.02
N TRP A 86 7.77 -6.88 1.59
CA TRP A 86 6.65 -6.52 0.70
C TRP A 86 7.15 -6.33 -0.74
N PRO A 87 7.07 -7.35 -1.60
CA PRO A 87 7.49 -7.21 -2.99
C PRO A 87 6.70 -6.14 -3.74
N ALA A 88 7.35 -5.52 -4.72
CA ALA A 88 6.69 -4.63 -5.67
C ALA A 88 5.71 -5.43 -6.53
N THR A 89 4.44 -5.03 -6.52
CA THR A 89 3.37 -5.58 -7.38
C THR A 89 2.98 -4.61 -8.49
N GLN A 90 3.44 -3.37 -8.43
CA GLN A 90 3.35 -2.36 -9.48
C GLN A 90 4.56 -1.42 -9.37
N SER A 91 5.06 -0.93 -10.51
CA SER A 91 6.21 -0.04 -10.61
C SER A 91 5.86 1.30 -11.29
N GLY A 92 6.85 2.17 -11.48
CA GLY A 92 6.69 3.46 -12.15
C GLY A 92 6.08 4.54 -11.26
N THR A 93 5.26 5.41 -11.83
CA THR A 93 4.65 6.54 -11.10
C THR A 93 3.50 6.16 -10.17
N ARG A 94 3.11 4.88 -10.17
CA ARG A 94 2.07 4.31 -9.30
C ARG A 94 2.58 3.05 -8.61
N ALA A 95 3.74 3.14 -7.97
CA ALA A 95 4.36 1.99 -7.35
C ALA A 95 3.48 1.43 -6.22
N ARG A 96 3.41 0.10 -6.13
CA ARG A 96 2.65 -0.62 -5.11
C ARG A 96 3.50 -1.75 -4.57
N TYR A 97 3.55 -1.85 -3.25
CA TYR A 97 4.20 -2.92 -2.49
C TYR A 97 3.12 -3.58 -1.64
N ALA A 98 3.11 -4.90 -1.60
CA ALA A 98 2.12 -5.64 -0.82
C ALA A 98 2.82 -6.76 -0.08
N ASP A 99 2.35 -7.08 1.11
CA ASP A 99 2.81 -8.27 1.81
C ASP A 99 2.44 -9.54 1.01
N PRO A 100 3.10 -10.68 1.24
CA PRO A 100 2.84 -11.91 0.49
C PRO A 100 1.38 -12.41 0.57
N THR A 101 0.62 -12.05 1.62
CA THR A 101 -0.80 -12.39 1.76
C THR A 101 -1.72 -11.41 1.04
N GLY A 102 -1.21 -10.25 0.61
CA GLY A 102 -1.98 -9.17 -0.02
C GLY A 102 -2.90 -8.41 0.94
N LEU A 103 -2.76 -8.65 2.24
CA LEU A 103 -3.57 -8.04 3.29
C LEU A 103 -3.13 -6.61 3.57
N TRP A 104 -1.83 -6.35 3.56
CA TRP A 104 -1.23 -5.05 3.77
C TRP A 104 -0.60 -4.54 2.49
N GLN A 105 -0.79 -3.25 2.24
CA GLN A 105 -0.29 -2.61 1.03
C GLN A 105 0.22 -1.21 1.32
N LEU A 106 1.25 -0.81 0.59
CA LEU A 106 1.81 0.53 0.49
C LEU A 106 1.76 0.95 -0.98
N ARG A 107 1.24 2.14 -1.26
CA ARG A 107 1.09 2.70 -2.60
C ARG A 107 1.67 4.10 -2.62
N PHE A 108 2.31 4.43 -3.73
CA PHE A 108 2.78 5.76 -4.06
C PHE A 108 2.11 6.23 -5.34
N ASP A 109 1.55 7.43 -5.37
CA ASP A 109 1.16 8.12 -6.61
C ASP A 109 2.08 9.34 -6.81
N ALA A 110 3.09 9.16 -7.65
CA ALA A 110 4.16 10.10 -7.95
C ALA A 110 3.84 11.01 -9.14
N ARG A 111 2.59 11.06 -9.61
CA ARG A 111 2.20 11.95 -10.72
C ARG A 111 2.01 13.39 -10.29
N GLY A 112 1.93 13.63 -8.97
CA GLY A 112 1.59 14.91 -8.39
C GLY A 112 0.18 15.39 -8.75
N SER A 113 -0.18 16.57 -8.24
CA SER A 113 -1.44 17.25 -8.55
C SER A 113 -1.24 18.76 -8.50
N LYS A 114 -2.05 19.49 -9.27
CA LYS A 114 -2.12 20.96 -9.20
C LYS A 114 -2.82 21.46 -7.94
N GLN A 115 -3.54 20.58 -7.24
CA GLN A 115 -4.22 20.89 -5.99
C GLN A 115 -3.25 20.79 -4.80
N SER A 116 -3.47 21.63 -3.81
CA SER A 116 -2.81 21.56 -2.52
C SER A 116 -3.18 20.26 -1.77
N PRO A 117 -2.36 19.82 -0.81
CA PRO A 117 -2.70 18.68 0.04
C PRO A 117 -4.05 18.81 0.76
N ALA A 118 -4.44 20.03 1.17
CA ALA A 118 -5.71 20.27 1.84
C ALA A 118 -6.92 20.04 0.90
N GLU A 119 -6.85 20.56 -0.33
CA GLU A 119 -7.88 20.36 -1.36
C GLU A 119 -7.99 18.88 -1.77
N LEU A 120 -6.86 18.17 -1.87
CA LEU A 120 -6.84 16.75 -2.17
C LEU A 120 -7.46 15.92 -1.06
N LEU A 121 -7.17 16.24 0.20
CA LEU A 121 -7.76 15.59 1.35
C LEU A 121 -9.29 15.75 1.35
N ASP A 122 -9.76 16.98 1.18
CA ASP A 122 -11.20 17.30 1.11
C ASP A 122 -11.87 16.53 -0.04
N THR A 123 -11.32 16.64 -1.25
CA THR A 123 -11.81 15.93 -2.43
C THR A 123 -11.83 14.41 -2.22
N ARG A 124 -10.75 13.85 -1.66
CA ARG A 124 -10.63 12.41 -1.44
C ARG A 124 -11.67 11.93 -0.44
N SER A 125 -11.86 12.66 0.66
CA SER A 125 -12.83 12.31 1.69
C SER A 125 -14.27 12.25 1.17
N GLY A 126 -14.63 13.11 0.21
CA GLY A 126 -15.95 13.10 -0.43
C GLY A 126 -16.10 12.11 -1.59
N SER A 127 -14.99 11.59 -2.13
CA SER A 127 -14.98 10.75 -3.34
C SER A 127 -15.06 9.24 -3.10
N ILE A 128 -14.90 8.79 -1.86
CA ILE A 128 -14.87 7.36 -1.53
C ILE A 128 -16.31 6.84 -1.42
N ASP A 129 -16.72 6.08 -2.43
CA ASP A 129 -18.02 5.40 -2.49
C ASP A 129 -17.85 3.93 -2.09
N GLU A 130 -17.74 3.69 -0.78
CA GLU A 130 -17.61 2.36 -0.19
C GLU A 130 -18.66 2.17 0.90
N GLN A 131 -19.08 0.92 1.11
CA GLN A 131 -20.05 0.60 2.16
C GLN A 131 -19.47 0.92 3.53
N GLU A 132 -20.27 1.51 4.42
CA GLU A 132 -19.84 1.90 5.78
C GLU A 132 -18.58 2.77 5.81
N TYR A 133 -18.32 3.56 4.77
CA TYR A 133 -17.23 4.51 4.75
C TYR A 133 -17.33 5.50 5.92
N LYS A 134 -16.23 5.63 6.67
CA LYS A 134 -16.09 6.57 7.79
C LYS A 134 -14.71 7.18 7.80
N VAL A 135 -14.66 8.51 7.88
CA VAL A 135 -13.44 9.25 8.22
C VAL A 135 -13.23 9.15 9.73
N LEU A 136 -12.04 8.73 10.15
CA LEU A 136 -11.67 8.66 11.56
C LEU A 136 -10.87 9.90 11.99
N SER A 137 -9.93 10.34 11.16
CA SER A 137 -9.18 11.58 11.40
C SER A 137 -8.68 12.23 10.11
N THR A 138 -8.47 13.54 10.20
CA THR A 138 -7.84 14.36 9.17
C THR A 138 -6.83 15.29 9.83
N ASP A 139 -5.55 14.95 9.81
CA ASP A 139 -4.48 15.73 10.42
C ASP A 139 -3.23 15.70 9.52
N ASN A 140 -2.39 16.74 9.55
CA ASN A 140 -1.09 16.76 8.85
C ASN A 140 -1.15 16.21 7.40
N SER A 141 -2.09 16.73 6.60
CA SER A 141 -2.37 16.25 5.22
C SER A 141 -2.57 14.74 5.09
N THR A 142 -3.07 14.09 6.14
CA THR A 142 -3.34 12.66 6.26
C THR A 142 -4.84 12.45 6.45
N LEU A 143 -5.42 11.57 5.64
CA LEU A 143 -6.78 11.07 5.78
C LEU A 143 -6.74 9.64 6.31
N VAL A 144 -7.29 9.41 7.50
CA VAL A 144 -7.47 8.06 8.08
C VAL A 144 -8.94 7.68 7.99
N TYR A 145 -9.22 6.50 7.43
CA TYR A 145 -10.59 6.09 7.16
C TYR A 145 -10.76 4.58 7.21
N THR A 146 -12.00 4.15 7.43
CA THR A 146 -12.44 2.75 7.36
C THR A 146 -13.59 2.58 6.40
N TYR A 147 -13.76 1.37 5.89
CA TYR A 147 -14.90 0.99 5.05
C TYR A 147 -15.10 -0.53 5.08
N LEU A 148 -16.24 -1.01 4.60
CA LEU A 148 -16.55 -2.42 4.39
C LEU A 148 -16.32 -2.77 2.93
N ASP A 149 -15.28 -3.56 2.67
CA ASP A 149 -15.01 -4.14 1.36
C ASP A 149 -15.86 -5.41 1.18
N LYS A 150 -16.53 -5.53 0.03
CA LYS A 150 -17.47 -6.63 -0.24
C LYS A 150 -16.82 -8.02 -0.20
N GLU A 151 -15.54 -8.12 -0.53
CA GLU A 151 -14.82 -9.39 -0.62
C GLU A 151 -13.93 -9.63 0.61
N ARG A 152 -13.37 -8.56 1.16
CA ARG A 152 -12.30 -8.62 2.18
C ARG A 152 -12.75 -8.21 3.58
N GLY A 153 -14.01 -7.81 3.75
CA GLY A 153 -14.56 -7.38 5.04
C GLY A 153 -14.10 -5.98 5.43
N HIS A 154 -14.03 -5.69 6.73
CA HIS A 154 -13.65 -4.36 7.21
C HIS A 154 -12.21 -4.01 6.87
N ARG A 155 -12.01 -2.83 6.27
CA ARG A 155 -10.73 -2.30 5.82
C ARG A 155 -10.47 -0.92 6.43
N MET A 156 -9.18 -0.61 6.51
CA MET A 156 -8.66 0.70 6.86
C MET A 156 -7.70 1.18 5.77
N GLY A 157 -7.76 2.48 5.49
CA GLY A 157 -6.79 3.18 4.66
C GLY A 157 -6.25 4.42 5.37
N MET A 158 -5.00 4.76 5.08
CA MET A 158 -4.40 6.03 5.46
C MET A 158 -3.71 6.62 4.25
N SER A 159 -4.12 7.81 3.81
CA SER A 159 -3.55 8.51 2.67
C SER A 159 -2.93 9.82 3.13
N ARG A 160 -1.65 10.06 2.81
CA ARG A 160 -0.93 11.30 3.09
C ARG A 160 -0.46 11.96 1.79
N TRP A 161 -0.68 13.25 1.68
CA TRP A 161 -0.18 14.05 0.54
C TRP A 161 1.02 14.89 0.95
N ILE A 162 2.08 14.83 0.14
CA ILE A 162 3.30 15.61 0.32
C ILE A 162 3.21 16.86 -0.55
N ALA A 163 3.30 18.02 0.08
CA ALA A 163 3.30 19.29 -0.61
C ALA A 163 4.57 19.47 -1.45
N ALA A 164 4.45 20.12 -2.61
CA ALA A 164 5.61 20.70 -3.25
C ALA A 164 6.09 21.93 -2.48
N GLU A 165 7.26 22.42 -2.86
CA GLU A 165 7.70 23.76 -2.48
C GLU A 165 6.61 24.81 -2.75
N GLY A 166 6.36 25.68 -1.77
CA GLY A 166 5.31 26.69 -1.80
C GLY A 166 3.90 26.20 -1.44
N GLY A 167 3.68 24.90 -1.19
CA GLY A 167 2.46 24.38 -0.55
C GLY A 167 1.19 24.34 -1.41
N LYS A 168 1.19 24.97 -2.59
CA LYS A 168 0.00 25.13 -3.46
C LYS A 168 -0.33 23.91 -4.33
N ARG A 169 0.58 22.96 -4.40
CA ARG A 169 0.46 21.75 -5.22
C ARG A 169 0.99 20.54 -4.44
N SER A 170 0.59 19.34 -4.82
CA SER A 170 1.10 18.09 -4.24
C SER A 170 2.05 17.41 -5.23
N VAL A 171 3.11 16.79 -4.72
CA VAL A 171 4.10 16.04 -5.52
C VAL A 171 3.94 14.54 -5.38
N LEU A 172 3.37 14.08 -4.27
CA LEU A 172 3.26 12.67 -3.94
C LEU A 172 2.04 12.41 -3.07
N GLU A 173 1.35 11.32 -3.35
CA GLU A 173 0.42 10.69 -2.41
C GLU A 173 1.03 9.36 -1.94
N ILE A 174 1.01 9.11 -0.64
CA ILE A 174 1.40 7.85 -0.02
C ILE A 174 0.17 7.26 0.64
N THR A 175 -0.21 6.03 0.27
CA THR A 175 -1.36 5.35 0.88
C THR A 175 -0.96 3.99 1.42
N VAL A 176 -1.27 3.74 2.69
CA VAL A 176 -1.21 2.41 3.30
C VAL A 176 -2.61 1.85 3.51
N GLY A 177 -2.76 0.53 3.50
CA GLY A 177 -4.05 -0.08 3.80
C GLY A 177 -3.93 -1.50 4.34
N GLY A 178 -4.90 -1.85 5.19
CA GLY A 178 -4.97 -3.11 5.94
C GLY A 178 -6.35 -3.27 6.57
N ARG A 179 -6.42 -3.97 7.70
CA ARG A 179 -7.62 -4.07 8.53
C ARG A 179 -7.56 -3.03 9.67
N PRO A 180 -8.68 -2.73 10.34
CA PRO A 180 -8.69 -1.79 11.47
C PRO A 180 -7.70 -2.16 12.60
N GLN A 181 -7.54 -3.44 12.93
CA GLN A 181 -6.59 -3.87 13.96
C GLN A 181 -5.11 -3.72 13.58
N ASP A 182 -4.81 -3.42 12.31
CA ASP A 182 -3.45 -3.20 11.81
C ASP A 182 -2.99 -1.74 11.95
N GLU A 183 -3.82 -0.85 12.53
CA GLU A 183 -3.61 0.61 12.52
C GLU A 183 -2.19 1.02 12.93
N ALA A 184 -1.68 0.51 14.06
CA ALA A 184 -0.37 0.91 14.58
C ALA A 184 0.77 0.57 13.59
N GLY A 185 0.75 -0.64 13.02
CA GLY A 185 1.73 -1.05 12.02
C GLY A 185 1.60 -0.27 10.72
N LEU A 186 0.37 -0.04 10.24
CA LEU A 186 0.12 0.76 9.03
C LEU A 186 0.63 2.19 9.21
N ARG A 187 0.37 2.79 10.37
CA ARG A 187 0.84 4.14 10.71
C ARG A 187 2.36 4.20 10.71
N ALA A 188 3.04 3.22 11.31
CA ALA A 188 4.50 3.14 11.30
C ALA A 188 5.06 3.02 9.87
N VAL A 189 4.43 2.23 8.99
CA VAL A 189 4.82 2.14 7.57
C VAL A 189 4.66 3.48 6.86
N LEU A 190 3.53 4.16 7.06
CA LEU A 190 3.25 5.45 6.45
C LEU A 190 4.24 6.53 6.92
N GLU A 191 4.50 6.59 8.22
CA GLU A 191 5.45 7.53 8.82
C GLU A 191 6.86 7.28 8.29
N ARG A 192 7.33 6.02 8.31
CA ARG A 192 8.64 5.67 7.78
C ARG A 192 8.79 6.04 6.31
N ALA A 193 7.81 5.68 5.48
CA ALA A 193 7.82 6.01 4.06
C ALA A 193 7.85 7.54 3.87
N THR A 194 7.07 8.29 4.65
CA THR A 194 7.02 9.76 4.57
C THR A 194 8.36 10.40 4.94
N GLU A 195 8.98 9.97 6.04
CA GLU A 195 10.24 10.53 6.56
C GLU A 195 11.45 10.26 5.66
N THR A 196 11.39 9.17 4.90
CA THR A 196 12.52 8.70 4.07
C THR A 196 12.33 9.03 2.59
N VAL A 197 11.22 9.66 2.20
CA VAL A 197 11.01 10.11 0.82
C VAL A 197 12.12 11.08 0.42
N GLN A 198 12.80 10.75 -0.67
CA GLN A 198 13.70 11.64 -1.37
C GLN A 198 13.07 11.97 -2.71
N LEU A 199 12.64 13.22 -2.85
CA LEU A 199 12.17 13.76 -4.10
C LEU A 199 13.39 14.10 -4.99
N PRO A 200 13.25 14.00 -6.31
CA PRO A 200 14.30 14.46 -7.21
C PRO A 200 14.51 15.96 -6.99
N PRO A 201 15.74 16.46 -7.15
CA PRO A 201 16.02 17.88 -7.05
C PRO A 201 15.09 18.65 -8.01
N THR A 202 14.48 19.71 -7.52
CA THR A 202 13.61 20.59 -8.33
C THR A 202 14.42 21.12 -9.50
N GLY A 203 14.03 20.71 -10.72
CA GLY A 203 14.69 21.13 -11.95
C GLY A 203 14.24 22.52 -12.39
N ASP A 204 15.16 23.48 -12.25
CA ASP A 204 15.41 24.71 -13.03
C ASP A 204 14.75 26.05 -12.60
N ASP A 205 15.51 26.84 -11.82
CA ASP A 205 15.34 28.29 -11.59
C ASP A 205 16.13 29.15 -12.60
N ARG A 206 16.60 28.58 -13.72
CA ARG A 206 17.31 29.38 -14.74
C ARG A 206 16.31 30.25 -15.52
N PRO A 207 16.61 31.55 -15.74
CA PRO A 207 15.73 32.43 -16.48
C PRO A 207 15.59 31.95 -17.93
N SER A 208 14.34 31.92 -18.41
CA SER A 208 13.95 31.68 -19.81
C SER A 208 14.53 32.73 -20.75
#